data_AF-A0A3N7F833-F1
#
_entry.id   AF-A0A3N7F833-F1
#
_cell.length_a   1.000
_cell.length_b   1.000
_cell.length_c   1.000
_cell.angle_alpha   90.00
_cell.angle_beta   90.00
_cell.angle_gamma   90.00
#
_symmetry.space_group_name_H-M   'P 1'
#
loop_
_entity.id
_entity.type
_entity.pdbx_description
1 polymer ?
#
loop_
_entity_poly.entity_id
_entity_poly.type
_entity_poly.pdbx_seq_one_letter_code
_entity_poly.pdbx_strand_id
1 'polypeptide(L)'
;MSLPHALLTALVEHPCSGSELAERFDKSIGYFWHATHQQIYRELARLEEAGWIEALPAETGRGRKRQFRLLPAGRKELRRWIAEQQDPTPLRDELMVRLRADAAIGPTGLEKEIARRQAMHQEKLAVYQRIEQRDFLGRELSRERRLQHLVLKAGILQEELSLAISKEALEILGDPPA
;
A
#
# COMPACT_ATOMS: atom_id res chain seq x y z
N MET A 1 -10.39 -3.49 5.09
CA MET A 1 -9.48 -4.17 4.12
C MET A 1 -8.52 -5.10 4.86
N SER A 2 -8.01 -6.16 4.25
CA SER A 2 -7.45 -7.31 4.97
C SER A 2 -6.01 -7.67 4.52
N LEU A 3 -5.03 -7.35 5.38
CA LEU A 3 -3.63 -7.79 5.31
C LEU A 3 -3.48 -9.30 4.98
N PRO A 4 -4.30 -10.22 5.53
CA PRO A 4 -4.34 -11.62 5.12
C PRO A 4 -4.33 -11.85 3.60
N HIS A 5 -5.20 -11.17 2.85
CA HIS A 5 -5.31 -11.37 1.40
C HIS A 5 -4.12 -10.78 0.63
N ALA A 6 -3.53 -9.70 1.12
CA ALA A 6 -2.29 -9.15 0.56
C ALA A 6 -1.13 -10.15 0.71
N LEU A 7 -1.00 -10.79 1.88
CA LEU A 7 0.01 -11.82 2.12
C LEU A 7 -0.23 -13.07 1.28
N LEU A 8 -1.47 -13.56 1.19
CA LEU A 8 -1.81 -14.70 0.32
C LEU A 8 -1.50 -14.39 -1.15
N THR A 9 -1.81 -13.19 -1.63
CA THR A 9 -1.51 -12.76 -3.01
C THR A 9 0.00 -12.76 -3.24
N ALA A 10 0.79 -12.19 -2.31
CA ALA A 10 2.25 -12.16 -2.42
C ALA A 10 2.86 -13.58 -2.47
N LEU A 11 2.32 -14.51 -1.69
CA LEU A 11 2.76 -15.91 -1.66
C LEU A 11 2.33 -16.72 -2.88
N VAL A 12 1.21 -16.37 -3.53
CA VAL A 12 0.81 -16.94 -4.83
C VAL A 12 1.77 -16.54 -5.93
N GLU A 13 2.18 -15.27 -5.95
CA GLU A 13 3.14 -14.76 -6.95
C GLU A 13 4.52 -15.40 -6.77
N HIS A 14 4.98 -15.49 -5.52
CA HIS A 14 6.27 -16.08 -5.21
C HIS A 14 6.34 -16.59 -3.75
N PRO A 15 6.55 -17.90 -3.52
CA PRO A 15 6.87 -18.43 -2.20
C PRO A 15 8.13 -17.76 -1.66
N CYS A 16 8.07 -17.25 -0.42
CA CYS A 16 9.19 -16.55 0.18
C CYS A 16 9.12 -16.58 1.71
N SER A 17 10.20 -16.18 2.37
CA SER A 17 10.28 -16.08 3.82
C SER A 17 9.53 -14.87 4.37
N GLY A 18 9.17 -14.91 5.66
CA GLY A 18 8.48 -13.80 6.32
C GLY A 18 9.24 -12.47 6.25
N SER A 19 10.58 -12.49 6.28
CA SER A 19 11.36 -11.28 6.12
C SER A 19 11.39 -10.77 4.69
N GLU A 20 11.39 -11.66 3.69
CA GLU A 20 11.33 -11.25 2.28
C GLU A 20 9.97 -10.66 1.96
N LEU A 21 8.88 -11.21 2.54
CA LEU A 21 7.58 -10.57 2.52
C LEU A 21 7.64 -9.18 3.15
N ALA A 22 8.21 -9.05 4.36
CA ALA A 22 8.34 -7.76 5.02
C ALA A 22 9.11 -6.74 4.16
N GLU A 23 10.24 -7.13 3.57
CA GLU A 23 11.00 -6.28 2.65
C GLU A 23 10.23 -5.95 1.36
N ARG A 24 9.48 -6.89 0.80
CA ARG A 24 8.62 -6.63 -0.38
C ARG A 24 7.48 -5.70 -0.03
N PHE A 25 6.92 -5.77 1.17
CA PHE A 25 5.96 -4.77 1.65
C PHE A 25 6.65 -3.41 1.80
N ASP A 26 7.87 -3.32 2.32
CA ASP A 26 8.58 -2.04 2.40
C ASP A 26 8.94 -1.45 1.01
N LYS A 27 9.17 -2.29 -0.01
CA LYS A 27 9.74 -1.88 -1.31
C LYS A 27 8.81 -1.94 -2.53
N SER A 28 7.69 -2.67 -2.50
CA SER A 28 6.81 -2.84 -3.68
C SER A 28 5.33 -3.02 -3.37
N ILE A 29 4.98 -3.85 -2.39
CA ILE A 29 3.57 -4.16 -2.05
C ILE A 29 3.01 -3.14 -1.06
N GLY A 30 3.83 -2.60 -0.16
CA GLY A 30 3.37 -1.69 0.89
C GLY A 30 3.12 -0.26 0.46
N TYR A 31 3.26 0.01 -0.84
CA TYR A 31 2.72 1.20 -1.47
C TYR A 31 1.19 1.25 -1.43
N PHE A 32 0.52 0.10 -1.41
CA PHE A 32 -0.94 -0.03 -1.30
C PHE A 32 -1.37 -0.57 0.05
N TRP A 33 -0.42 -1.09 0.84
CA TRP A 33 -0.71 -1.75 2.10
C TRP A 33 0.39 -1.56 3.14
N HIS A 34 0.23 -0.61 4.04
CA HIS A 34 1.15 -0.46 5.16
C HIS A 34 0.90 -1.55 6.21
N ALA A 35 1.90 -2.40 6.44
CA ALA A 35 1.92 -3.35 7.54
C ALA A 35 3.30 -3.39 8.16
N THR A 36 3.37 -3.32 9.48
CA THR A 36 4.63 -3.49 10.19
C THR A 36 5.11 -4.94 10.08
N HIS A 37 6.42 -5.15 10.23
CA HIS A 37 6.98 -6.51 10.24
C HIS A 37 6.28 -7.39 11.27
N GLN A 38 5.99 -6.85 12.46
CA GLN A 38 5.27 -7.56 13.51
C GLN A 38 3.84 -7.95 13.08
N GLN A 39 3.12 -7.06 12.39
CA GLN A 39 1.80 -7.38 11.85
C GLN A 39 1.89 -8.50 10.81
N ILE A 40 2.90 -8.47 9.93
CA ILE A 40 3.13 -9.51 8.92
C ILE A 40 3.36 -10.87 9.58
N TYR A 41 4.28 -10.98 10.54
CA TYR A 41 4.55 -12.26 11.21
C TYR A 41 3.35 -12.79 11.98
N ARG A 42 2.59 -11.91 12.65
CA ARG A 42 1.38 -12.32 13.37
C ARG A 42 0.31 -12.84 12.39
N GLU A 43 0.13 -12.19 11.26
CA GLU A 43 -0.83 -12.67 10.25
C GLU A 43 -0.34 -13.96 9.58
N LEU A 44 0.96 -14.13 9.31
CA LEU A 44 1.49 -15.39 8.78
C LEU A 44 1.18 -16.58 9.71
N ALA A 45 1.34 -16.42 11.02
CA ALA A 45 0.98 -17.46 11.98
C ALA A 45 -0.51 -17.82 11.90
N ARG A 46 -1.41 -16.83 11.81
CA ARG A 46 -2.85 -17.06 11.66
C ARG A 46 -3.21 -17.76 10.36
N LEU A 47 -2.54 -17.41 9.26
CA LEU A 47 -2.75 -18.05 7.96
C LEU A 47 -2.29 -19.52 7.97
N GLU A 48 -1.21 -19.82 8.70
CA GLU A 48 -0.71 -21.19 8.90
C GLU A 48 -1.69 -22.00 9.76
N GLU A 49 -2.16 -21.44 10.89
CA GLU A 49 -3.21 -22.03 11.74
C GLU A 49 -4.51 -22.30 10.97
N ALA A 50 -4.89 -21.41 10.05
CA ALA A 50 -6.06 -21.58 9.18
C ALA A 50 -5.86 -22.61 8.06
N GLY A 51 -4.66 -23.18 7.92
CA GLY A 51 -4.32 -24.13 6.85
C GLY A 51 -4.33 -23.51 5.45
N TRP A 52 -4.15 -22.20 5.34
CA TRP A 52 -4.11 -21.48 4.06
C TRP A 52 -2.70 -21.38 3.48
N ILE A 53 -1.69 -21.45 4.35
CA ILE A 53 -0.28 -21.53 4.00
C ILE A 53 0.38 -22.63 4.83
N GLU A 54 1.59 -23.01 4.46
CA GLU A 54 2.46 -23.82 5.31
C GLU A 54 3.88 -23.26 5.31
N ALA A 55 4.57 -23.43 6.44
CA ALA A 55 6.00 -23.18 6.52
C ALA A 55 6.78 -24.38 5.96
N LEU A 56 7.62 -24.12 4.96
CA LEU A 56 8.54 -25.10 4.41
C LEU A 56 9.71 -25.34 5.38
N PRO A 57 10.28 -26.56 5.41
CA PRO A 57 11.51 -26.83 6.14
C PRO A 57 12.61 -25.87 5.71
N ALA A 58 13.38 -25.35 6.66
CA ALA A 58 14.59 -24.60 6.32
C ALA A 58 15.55 -25.56 5.60
N GLU A 59 16.05 -25.18 4.43
CA GLU A 59 17.17 -25.89 3.80
C GLU A 59 18.33 -25.98 4.82
N THR A 60 18.92 -27.17 4.96
CA THR A 60 19.84 -27.53 6.05
C THR A 60 20.93 -26.47 6.29
N GLY A 61 20.89 -25.81 7.45
CA GLY A 61 21.91 -24.83 7.90
C GLY A 61 21.41 -23.89 8.99
N ARG A 62 22.25 -23.60 10.01
CA ARG A 62 21.94 -22.68 11.12
C ARG A 62 21.74 -21.25 10.57
N GLY A 63 20.58 -20.64 10.85
CA GLY A 63 20.29 -19.24 10.50
C GLY A 63 19.51 -19.00 9.21
N ARG A 64 19.03 -20.04 8.51
CA ARG A 64 18.16 -19.85 7.34
C ARG A 64 16.69 -19.64 7.72
N LYS A 65 16.03 -18.77 6.96
CA LYS A 65 14.68 -18.25 7.23
C LYS A 65 13.62 -19.25 6.74
N ARG A 66 12.56 -19.46 7.52
CA ARG A 66 11.41 -20.31 7.13
C ARG A 66 10.72 -19.67 5.92
N GLN A 67 10.61 -20.41 4.82
CA GLN A 67 9.82 -20.02 3.67
C GLN A 67 8.38 -20.41 3.87
N PHE A 68 7.45 -19.65 3.33
CA PHE A 68 6.04 -19.98 3.33
C PHE A 68 5.57 -20.26 1.90
N ARG A 69 4.68 -21.23 1.74
CA ARG A 69 3.97 -21.43 0.48
C ARG A 69 2.46 -21.45 0.69
N LEU A 70 1.73 -21.02 -0.33
CA LEU A 70 0.29 -21.06 -0.35
C LEU A 70 -0.22 -22.50 -0.52
N LEU A 71 -1.26 -22.87 0.24
CA LEU A 71 -1.99 -24.13 0.11
C LEU A 71 -3.23 -24.00 -0.80
N PRO A 72 -3.80 -25.11 -1.29
CA PRO A 72 -5.04 -25.09 -2.07
C PRO A 72 -6.20 -24.37 -1.38
N ALA A 73 -6.30 -24.48 -0.05
CA ALA A 73 -7.30 -23.77 0.76
C ALA A 73 -7.11 -22.24 0.69
N GLY A 74 -5.86 -21.74 0.79
CA GLY A 74 -5.55 -20.33 0.61
C GLY A 74 -5.90 -19.82 -0.80
N ARG A 75 -5.73 -20.67 -1.83
CA ARG A 75 -6.18 -20.31 -3.20
C ARG A 75 -7.69 -20.24 -3.31
N LYS A 76 -8.42 -21.13 -2.64
CA LYS A 76 -9.88 -21.10 -2.58
C LYS A 76 -10.36 -19.83 -1.89
N GLU A 77 -9.71 -19.45 -0.80
CA GLU A 77 -10.02 -18.21 -0.09
C GLU A 77 -9.79 -16.97 -0.95
N LEU A 78 -8.65 -16.86 -1.64
CA LEU A 78 -8.42 -15.74 -2.56
C LEU A 78 -9.50 -15.63 -3.64
N ARG A 79 -9.95 -16.75 -4.21
CA ARG A 79 -11.05 -16.73 -5.19
C ARG A 79 -12.37 -16.25 -4.58
N ARG A 80 -12.70 -16.69 -3.37
CA ARG A 80 -13.88 -16.23 -2.63
C ARG A 80 -13.79 -14.72 -2.41
N TRP A 81 -12.66 -14.23 -1.92
CA TRP A 81 -12.45 -12.81 -1.61
C TRP A 81 -12.47 -11.92 -2.85
N ILE A 82 -11.88 -12.35 -3.97
CA ILE A 82 -11.92 -11.62 -5.25
C ILE A 82 -13.38 -11.48 -5.77
N ALA A 83 -14.24 -12.46 -5.49
CA ALA A 83 -15.65 -12.45 -5.91
C ALA A 83 -16.57 -11.72 -4.92
N GLU A 84 -16.04 -11.24 -3.80
CA GLU A 84 -16.83 -10.58 -2.75
C GLU A 84 -17.26 -9.18 -3.20
N GLN A 85 -18.55 -8.89 -3.09
CA GLN A 85 -19.07 -7.55 -3.35
C GLN A 85 -18.66 -6.63 -2.21
N GLN A 86 -18.14 -5.45 -2.55
CA GLN A 86 -17.74 -4.44 -1.57
C GLN A 86 -18.25 -3.09 -2.05
N ASP A 87 -18.82 -2.33 -1.12
CA ASP A 87 -19.13 -0.92 -1.37
C ASP A 87 -17.83 -0.12 -1.53
N PRO A 88 -17.83 0.96 -2.33
CA PRO A 88 -16.71 1.88 -2.40
C PRO A 88 -16.34 2.39 -1.00
N THR A 89 -15.05 2.46 -0.71
CA THR A 89 -14.60 3.05 0.55
C THR A 89 -14.90 4.55 0.53
N PRO A 90 -15.66 5.08 1.49
CA PRO A 90 -15.90 6.52 1.55
C PRO A 90 -14.59 7.26 1.82
N LEU A 91 -14.41 8.41 1.17
CA LEU A 91 -13.28 9.29 1.45
C LEU A 91 -13.38 9.78 2.90
N ARG A 92 -12.43 9.35 3.73
CA ARG A 92 -12.30 9.75 5.14
C ARG A 92 -10.89 10.29 5.36
N ASP A 93 -10.72 11.58 5.12
CA ASP A 93 -9.45 12.27 5.34
C ASP A 93 -9.64 13.38 6.39
N GLU A 94 -8.92 13.25 7.51
CA GLU A 94 -8.92 14.21 8.61
C GLU A 94 -8.46 15.60 8.16
N LEU A 95 -7.57 15.68 7.16
CA LEU A 95 -7.10 16.96 6.62
C LEU A 95 -8.26 17.80 6.08
N MET A 96 -9.26 17.17 5.44
CA MET A 96 -10.41 17.88 4.90
C MET A 96 -11.25 18.51 6.01
N VAL A 97 -11.38 17.84 7.15
CA VAL A 97 -12.07 18.38 8.33
C VAL A 97 -11.25 19.51 8.96
N ARG A 98 -9.93 19.37 9.01
CA ARG A 98 -9.02 20.41 9.52
C ARG A 98 -9.02 21.68 8.67
N LEU A 99 -9.08 21.56 7.34
CA LEU A 99 -9.25 22.70 6.43
C LEU A 99 -10.58 23.43 6.70
N ARG A 100 -11.68 22.69 6.89
CA ARG A 100 -12.97 23.30 7.27
C ARG A 100 -12.94 23.97 8.63
N ALA A 101 -12.18 23.41 9.59
CA ALA A 101 -12.01 24.02 10.89
C ALA A 101 -11.19 25.31 10.79
N ASP A 102 -10.05 25.30 10.08
CA ASP A 102 -9.25 26.50 9.85
C ASP A 102 -10.07 27.60 9.14
N ALA A 103 -10.88 27.27 8.14
CA ALA A 103 -11.79 28.22 7.52
C ALA A 103 -12.82 28.85 8.50
N ALA A 104 -13.13 28.17 9.61
CA ALA A 104 -14.11 28.64 10.60
C ALA A 104 -13.48 29.43 11.76
N ILE A 105 -12.22 29.14 12.13
CA ILE A 105 -11.59 29.72 13.33
C ILE A 105 -10.17 30.27 13.08
N GLY A 106 -9.66 30.14 11.87
CA GLY A 106 -8.29 30.45 11.50
C GLY A 106 -8.03 31.95 11.32
N PRO A 107 -6.78 32.30 10.93
CA PRO A 107 -5.68 31.40 10.56
C PRO A 107 -5.08 30.63 11.75
N THR A 108 -4.87 29.32 11.62
CA THR A 108 -4.34 28.47 12.73
C THR A 108 -2.89 28.03 12.60
N GLY A 109 -2.22 28.35 11.48
CA GLY A 109 -0.89 27.83 11.17
C GLY A 109 -0.88 26.46 10.48
N LEU A 110 -2.02 26.05 9.91
CA LEU A 110 -2.21 24.75 9.26
C LEU A 110 -1.27 24.55 8.06
N GLU A 111 -0.80 25.61 7.43
CA GLU A 111 0.11 25.60 6.28
C GLU A 111 1.39 24.81 6.54
N LYS A 112 1.91 24.80 7.79
CA LYS A 112 3.10 24.01 8.15
C LYS A 112 2.87 22.51 8.01
N GLU A 113 1.69 22.04 8.42
CA GLU A 113 1.34 20.62 8.31
C GLU A 113 1.05 20.25 6.85
N ILE A 114 0.40 21.14 6.08
CA ILE A 114 0.16 20.91 4.65
C ILE A 114 1.48 20.83 3.88
N ALA A 115 2.42 21.74 4.13
CA ALA A 115 3.74 21.70 3.51
C ALA A 115 4.51 20.42 3.87
N ARG A 116 4.44 19.98 5.14
CA ARG A 116 5.05 18.70 5.57
C ARG A 116 4.44 17.52 4.83
N ARG A 117 3.12 17.45 4.70
CA ARG A 117 2.42 16.39 3.95
C ARG A 117 2.75 16.45 2.47
N GLN A 118 2.80 17.63 1.87
CA GLN A 118 3.15 17.83 0.47
C GLN A 118 4.53 17.23 0.16
N ALA A 119 5.53 17.49 1.00
CA ALA A 119 6.87 16.90 0.85
C ALA A 119 6.83 15.37 0.90
N MET A 120 6.07 14.77 1.82
CA MET A 120 5.90 13.31 1.89
C MET A 120 5.25 12.73 0.63
N HIS A 121 4.21 13.39 0.10
CA HIS A 121 3.55 12.98 -1.14
C HIS A 121 4.48 13.11 -2.36
N GLN A 122 5.33 14.15 -2.41
CA GLN A 122 6.33 14.32 -3.48
C GLN A 122 7.36 13.20 -3.48
N GLU A 123 7.91 12.86 -2.31
CA GLU A 123 8.86 11.75 -2.18
C GLU A 123 8.24 10.43 -2.63
N LYS A 124 6.99 10.19 -2.24
CA LYS A 124 6.25 8.97 -2.58
C LYS A 124 5.92 8.89 -4.07
N LEU A 125 5.48 9.99 -4.68
CA LEU A 125 5.26 10.07 -6.12
C LEU A 125 6.54 9.77 -6.90
N ALA A 126 7.68 10.34 -6.49
CA ALA A 126 8.97 10.09 -7.13
C ALA A 126 9.41 8.61 -7.01
N VAL A 127 9.04 7.92 -5.92
CA VAL A 127 9.24 6.47 -5.80
C VAL A 127 8.37 5.72 -6.82
N TYR A 128 7.08 6.04 -6.93
CA TYR A 128 6.16 5.37 -7.86
C TYR A 128 6.56 5.53 -9.32
N GLN A 129 6.94 6.75 -9.71
CA GLN A 129 7.38 7.04 -11.07
C GLN A 129 8.64 6.28 -11.45
N ARG A 130 9.61 6.13 -10.51
CA ARG A 130 10.80 5.30 -10.73
C ARG A 130 10.46 3.83 -10.96
N ILE A 131 9.48 3.30 -10.22
CA ILE A 131 9.01 1.91 -10.40
C ILE A 131 8.32 1.76 -11.75
N GLU A 132 7.46 2.70 -12.11
CA GLU A 132 6.76 2.69 -13.41
C GLU A 132 7.76 2.63 -14.56
N GLN A 133 8.76 3.51 -14.54
CA GLN A 133 9.82 3.57 -15.54
C GLN A 133 10.64 2.27 -15.61
N ARG A 134 11.03 1.71 -14.46
CA ARG A 134 11.86 0.50 -14.39
C ARG A 134 11.10 -0.75 -14.85
N ASP A 135 9.86 -0.92 -14.40
CA ASP A 135 9.18 -2.22 -14.43
C ASP A 135 8.11 -2.33 -15.52
N PHE A 136 7.55 -1.21 -15.98
CA PHE A 136 6.33 -1.20 -16.79
C PHE A 136 6.46 -0.47 -18.13
N LEU A 137 7.48 0.37 -18.34
CA LEU A 137 7.72 1.03 -19.63
C LEU A 137 8.62 0.16 -20.55
N GLY A 138 8.41 0.24 -21.87
CA GLY A 138 9.36 -0.26 -22.88
C GLY A 138 9.06 -1.64 -23.52
N ARG A 139 7.94 -2.30 -23.20
CA ARG A 139 7.52 -3.56 -23.86
C ARG A 139 6.02 -3.80 -23.74
N GLU A 140 5.47 -4.65 -24.61
CA GLU A 140 4.09 -5.14 -24.43
C GLU A 140 3.96 -5.91 -23.13
N LEU A 141 2.90 -5.62 -22.38
CA LEU A 141 2.65 -6.19 -21.06
C LEU A 141 1.56 -7.27 -21.14
N SER A 142 1.80 -8.41 -20.49
CA SER A 142 0.78 -9.44 -20.28
C SER A 142 -0.43 -8.88 -19.50
N ARG A 143 -1.58 -9.58 -19.51
CA ARG A 143 -2.76 -9.18 -18.70
C ARG A 143 -2.40 -8.98 -17.23
N GLU A 144 -1.63 -9.90 -16.65
CA GLU A 144 -1.16 -9.83 -15.27
C GLU A 144 -0.34 -8.56 -15.01
N ARG A 145 0.67 -8.29 -15.86
CA ARG A 145 1.50 -7.09 -15.73
C ARG A 145 0.71 -5.79 -15.91
N ARG A 146 -0.29 -5.77 -16.79
CA ARG A 146 -1.20 -4.62 -16.94
C ARG A 146 -2.04 -4.36 -15.70
N LEU A 147 -2.51 -5.41 -15.02
CA LEU A 147 -3.23 -5.27 -13.75
C LEU A 147 -2.31 -4.75 -12.63
N GLN A 148 -1.09 -5.28 -12.53
CA GLN A 148 -0.08 -4.76 -11.58
C GLN A 148 0.26 -3.29 -11.86
N HIS A 149 0.39 -2.91 -13.14
CA HIS A 149 0.61 -1.52 -13.54
C HIS A 149 -0.57 -0.63 -13.17
N LEU A 150 -1.81 -1.08 -13.37
CA LEU A 150 -3.00 -0.33 -13.01
C LEU A 150 -3.05 -0.01 -11.51
N VAL A 151 -2.65 -0.95 -10.67
CA VAL A 151 -2.53 -0.73 -9.22
C VAL A 151 -1.48 0.35 -8.95
N LEU A 152 -0.29 0.28 -9.59
CA LEU A 152 0.72 1.34 -9.49
C LEU A 152 0.20 2.72 -9.91
N LYS A 153 -0.49 2.79 -11.05
CA LYS A 153 -1.09 4.03 -11.56
C LYS A 153 -2.12 4.61 -10.61
N ALA A 154 -2.94 3.79 -9.96
CA ALA A 154 -3.87 4.28 -8.95
C ALA A 154 -3.13 4.98 -7.80
N GLY A 155 -1.98 4.44 -7.39
CA GLY A 155 -1.09 5.09 -6.42
C GLY A 155 -0.56 6.44 -6.93
N ILE A 156 -0.03 6.48 -8.15
CA ILE A 156 0.45 7.72 -8.79
C ILE A 156 -0.64 8.80 -8.79
N LEU A 157 -1.83 8.46 -9.30
CA LEU A 157 -2.97 9.38 -9.39
C LEU A 157 -3.40 9.89 -8.01
N GLN A 158 -3.34 9.04 -6.99
CA GLN A 158 -3.64 9.45 -5.62
C GLN A 158 -2.63 10.47 -5.09
N GLU A 159 -1.32 10.24 -5.29
CA GLU A 159 -0.30 11.20 -4.87
C GLU A 159 -0.40 12.52 -5.66
N GLU A 160 -0.68 12.47 -6.96
CA GLU A 160 -0.90 13.65 -7.79
C GLU A 160 -2.10 14.48 -7.31
N LEU A 161 -3.22 13.83 -6.95
CA LEU A 161 -4.38 14.48 -6.36
C LEU A 161 -4.02 15.13 -5.01
N SER A 162 -3.32 14.41 -4.13
CA SER A 162 -2.88 14.95 -2.84
C SER A 162 -1.98 16.18 -3.00
N LEU A 163 -1.10 16.20 -4.00
CA LEU A 163 -0.24 17.34 -4.29
C LEU A 163 -1.00 18.53 -4.85
N ALA A 164 -1.98 18.30 -5.73
CA ALA A 164 -2.84 19.34 -6.27
C ALA A 164 -3.64 20.04 -5.16
N ILE A 165 -4.29 19.25 -4.29
CA ILE A 165 -5.05 19.77 -3.14
C ILE A 165 -4.12 20.52 -2.17
N SER A 166 -2.93 19.97 -1.88
CA SER A 166 -1.99 20.62 -0.96
C SER A 166 -1.51 21.97 -1.50
N LYS A 167 -1.26 22.06 -2.81
CA LYS A 167 -0.87 23.31 -3.46
C LYS A 167 -1.97 24.37 -3.34
N GLU A 168 -3.20 24.02 -3.71
CA GLU A 168 -4.35 24.94 -3.65
C GLU A 168 -4.63 25.39 -2.20
N ALA A 169 -4.55 24.47 -1.24
CA ALA A 169 -4.72 24.81 0.17
C ALA A 169 -3.63 25.76 0.71
N LEU A 170 -2.37 25.59 0.30
CA LEU A 170 -1.29 26.50 0.70
C LEU A 170 -1.44 27.89 0.08
N GLU A 171 -1.95 27.99 -1.15
CA GLU A 171 -2.28 29.26 -1.78
C GLU A 171 -3.37 29.98 -0.98
N ILE A 172 -4.48 29.29 -0.66
CA ILE A 172 -5.61 29.86 0.11
C ILE A 172 -5.18 30.26 1.53
N LEU A 173 -4.43 29.43 2.24
CA LEU A 173 -3.98 29.73 3.61
C LEU A 173 -2.93 30.85 3.66
N GLY A 174 -2.31 31.18 2.52
CA GLY A 174 -1.38 32.30 2.38
C GLY A 174 -2.07 33.65 2.20
N ASP A 175 -3.37 33.67 1.88
CA ASP A 175 -4.14 34.89 1.72
C ASP A 175 -4.35 35.61 3.07
N PRO A 176 -4.38 36.96 3.08
CA PRO A 176 -4.70 37.70 4.30
C PRO A 176 -6.12 37.37 4.78
N PRO A 177 -6.36 37.26 6.10
CA PRO A 177 -7.70 37.06 6.62
C PRO A 177 -8.62 38.23 6.22
N ALA A 178 -9.89 37.90 5.95
CA ALA A 178 -10.94 38.86 5.61
C ALA A 178 -11.31 39.77 6.79
#